data_AF-A0A7K4TTM3-F1
#
_entry.id   AF-A0A7K4TTM3-F1
#
_cell.length_a   1.000
_cell.length_b   1.000
_cell.length_c   1.000
_cell.angle_alpha   90.00
_cell.angle_beta   90.00
_cell.angle_gamma   90.00
#
_symmetry.space_group_name_H-M   'P 1'
#
loop_
_entity.id
_entity.type
_entity.pdbx_description
1 polymer ?
#
loop_
_entity_poly.entity_id
_entity_poly.type
_entity_poly.pdbx_seq_one_letter_code
_entity_poly.pdbx_strand_id
1 'polypeptide(L)'
;HHRMFLEPQEKKSNMKALLLKQAKKTCSCTPAKMKDCVLGFFPILQWLPKYNLREYLLGDVMSGVIVGVLLVPQSIAYSLLAGLEPIYGLYTSFFSCIIYCIFGTSRHISVSIFGVVCLMVGQVVDREVERAGFELEPAAAPGGDGNVTGNGTAPAPLCDKGCYAMAVAATMTFISGVYQVAMGLFQVGFVSVYLSDSLLSGFVTGASITVLTSQVKYLLGLDIPRSGGVGSLITTWINIFRNIHRTNVCDLITSFLCFLVLVPAKELNERFKSKL
;
A
#
# COMPACT_ATOMS: atom_id res chain seq x y z
N HIS A 1 -42.53 22.50 54.28
CA HIS A 1 -42.27 23.48 53.20
C HIS A 1 -40.81 23.89 53.24
N HIS A 2 -39.97 23.29 52.40
CA HIS A 2 -38.53 23.51 52.30
C HIS A 2 -38.28 24.71 51.37
N ARG A 3 -37.65 25.79 51.86
CA ARG A 3 -37.25 26.95 51.06
C ARG A 3 -36.01 26.58 50.23
N MET A 4 -36.15 26.60 48.91
CA MET A 4 -35.02 26.55 47.97
C MET A 4 -34.10 27.75 48.20
N PHE A 5 -32.83 27.47 48.52
CA PHE A 5 -31.74 28.43 48.40
C PHE A 5 -31.37 28.57 46.92
N LEU A 6 -31.56 29.76 46.37
CA LEU A 6 -31.04 30.14 45.06
C LEU A 6 -29.55 30.46 45.20
N GLU A 7 -28.73 29.79 44.38
CA GLU A 7 -27.29 30.01 44.23
C GLU A 7 -27.01 31.43 43.66
N PRO A 8 -25.93 32.12 44.07
CA PRO A 8 -25.61 33.44 43.56
C PRO A 8 -25.23 33.37 42.06
N GLN A 9 -25.93 34.15 41.23
CA GLN A 9 -25.60 34.35 39.82
C GLN A 9 -24.13 34.80 39.66
N GLU A 10 -23.32 33.95 39.02
CA GLU A 10 -21.96 34.28 38.61
C GLU A 10 -21.99 35.49 37.64
N LYS A 11 -21.27 36.54 38.03
CA LYS A 11 -21.05 37.76 37.24
C LYS A 11 -20.57 37.39 35.84
N LYS A 12 -21.26 37.90 34.80
CA LYS A 12 -20.83 37.89 33.39
C LYS A 12 -19.41 38.47 33.24
N SER A 13 -18.39 37.64 33.43
CA SER A 13 -17.01 37.98 33.16
C SER A 13 -16.75 37.77 31.66
N ASN A 14 -16.46 38.89 30.98
CA ASN A 14 -16.21 39.05 29.55
C ASN A 14 -15.72 37.77 28.83
N MET A 15 -16.64 37.05 28.19
CA MET A 15 -16.37 35.92 27.29
C MET A 15 -15.34 36.28 26.21
N LYS A 16 -15.34 37.54 25.74
CA LYS A 16 -14.32 38.07 24.83
C LYS A 16 -12.92 38.10 25.45
N ALA A 17 -12.78 38.40 26.74
CA ALA A 17 -11.49 38.40 27.43
C ALA A 17 -10.99 36.98 27.69
N LEU A 18 -11.90 36.02 27.90
CA LEU A 18 -11.59 34.61 28.06
C LEU A 18 -11.16 33.97 26.73
N LEU A 19 -11.86 34.32 25.63
CA LEU A 19 -11.50 33.96 24.26
C LEU A 19 -10.18 34.62 23.81
N LEU A 20 -9.93 35.90 24.16
CA LEU A 20 -8.63 36.55 23.90
C LEU A 20 -7.50 35.92 24.72
N LYS A 21 -7.76 35.51 25.98
CA LYS A 21 -6.78 34.78 26.80
C LYS A 21 -6.49 33.39 26.23
N GLN A 22 -7.52 32.67 25.77
CA GLN A 22 -7.36 31.37 25.11
C GLN A 22 -6.61 31.53 23.78
N ALA A 23 -6.97 32.50 22.94
CA ALA A 23 -6.28 32.79 21.69
C ALA A 23 -4.81 33.18 21.91
N LYS A 24 -4.50 33.99 22.94
CA LYS A 24 -3.12 34.37 23.30
C LYS A 24 -2.32 33.20 23.89
N LYS A 25 -2.98 32.25 24.57
CA LYS A 25 -2.38 30.97 25.03
C LYS A 25 -2.12 29.98 23.89
N THR A 26 -2.98 30.01 22.85
CA THR A 26 -2.83 29.21 21.63
C THR A 26 -1.77 29.79 20.70
N CYS A 27 -1.60 31.13 20.66
CA CYS A 27 -0.63 31.83 19.81
C CYS A 27 0.73 32.13 20.47
N SER A 28 0.97 31.73 21.73
CA SER A 28 2.32 31.83 22.32
C SER A 28 3.13 30.60 21.93
N CYS A 29 3.90 30.72 20.84
CA CYS A 29 4.96 29.78 20.47
C CYS A 29 6.11 29.89 21.47
N THR A 30 5.95 29.24 22.64
CA THR A 30 7.06 29.03 23.57
C THR A 30 8.02 28.03 22.94
N PRO A 31 9.36 28.18 23.07
CA PRO A 31 10.34 27.24 22.51
C PRO A 31 10.10 25.78 22.96
N ALA A 32 9.50 25.57 24.14
CA ALA A 32 9.03 24.27 24.61
C ALA A 32 7.97 23.63 23.68
N LYS A 33 6.95 24.37 23.24
CA LYS A 33 5.92 23.85 22.31
C LYS A 33 6.48 23.55 20.92
N MET A 34 7.45 24.33 20.47
CA MET A 34 8.14 24.07 19.20
C MET A 34 8.97 22.79 19.28
N LYS A 35 9.67 22.57 20.41
CA LYS A 35 10.40 21.33 20.68
C LYS A 35 9.45 20.12 20.72
N ASP A 36 8.31 20.23 21.40
CA ASP A 36 7.30 19.16 21.46
C ASP A 36 6.67 18.87 20.10
N CYS A 37 6.44 19.90 19.27
CA CYS A 37 5.94 19.75 17.91
C CYS A 37 6.97 19.06 16.99
N VAL A 38 8.25 19.45 17.06
CA VAL A 38 9.34 18.82 16.29
C VAL A 38 9.56 17.38 16.75
N LEU A 39 9.54 17.12 18.06
CA LEU A 39 9.63 15.77 18.60
C LEU A 39 8.39 14.92 18.28
N GLY A 40 7.22 15.54 18.10
CA GLY A 40 6.01 14.88 17.62
C GLY A 40 6.04 14.56 16.13
N PHE A 41 6.66 15.41 15.32
CA PHE A 41 6.80 15.23 13.88
C PHE A 41 7.93 14.25 13.51
N PHE A 42 9.00 14.20 14.31
CA PHE A 42 10.09 13.23 14.19
C PHE A 42 10.16 12.32 15.43
N PRO A 43 9.29 11.29 15.54
CA PRO A 43 9.29 10.37 16.67
C PRO A 43 10.63 9.67 16.88
N ILE A 44 11.44 9.51 15.82
CA ILE A 44 12.79 8.93 15.87
C ILE A 44 13.68 9.59 16.92
N LEU A 45 13.58 10.91 17.08
CA LEU A 45 14.38 11.66 18.04
C LEU A 45 13.97 11.38 19.50
N GLN A 46 12.76 10.88 19.74
CA GLN A 46 12.30 10.53 21.08
C GLN A 46 12.73 9.13 21.52
N TRP A 47 12.72 8.17 20.60
CA TRP A 47 12.96 6.77 20.94
C TRP A 47 14.40 6.32 20.75
N LEU A 48 15.09 6.83 19.72
CA LEU A 48 16.48 6.47 19.43
C LEU A 48 17.43 6.71 20.62
N PRO A 49 17.37 7.85 21.36
CA PRO A 49 18.26 8.06 22.50
C PRO A 49 17.93 7.17 23.72
N LYS A 50 16.72 6.58 23.77
CA LYS A 50 16.30 5.66 24.85
C LYS A 50 16.55 4.19 24.51
N TYR A 51 17.22 3.91 23.39
CA TYR A 51 17.38 2.57 22.87
C TYR A 51 18.56 1.84 23.53
N ASN A 52 18.27 0.70 24.18
CA ASN A 52 19.28 -0.15 24.80
C ASN A 52 19.96 -1.03 23.75
N LEU A 53 21.04 -0.52 23.15
CA LEU A 53 21.80 -1.20 22.07
C LEU A 53 22.22 -2.63 22.44
N ARG A 54 22.58 -2.90 23.70
CA ARG A 54 23.12 -4.21 24.07
C ARG A 54 22.07 -5.32 24.13
N GLU A 55 20.82 -4.97 24.46
CA GLU A 55 19.75 -5.93 24.67
C GLU A 55 18.91 -6.13 23.41
N TYR A 56 18.60 -5.04 22.70
CA TYR A 56 17.64 -5.08 21.58
C TYR A 56 18.28 -5.23 20.20
N LEU A 57 19.57 -4.87 20.03
CA LEU A 57 20.21 -4.88 18.71
C LEU A 57 20.19 -6.25 18.05
N LEU A 58 20.47 -7.33 18.79
CA LEU A 58 20.47 -8.68 18.23
C LEU A 58 19.07 -9.11 17.79
N GLY A 59 18.04 -8.80 18.58
CA GLY A 59 16.65 -9.11 18.26
C GLY A 59 16.16 -8.35 17.03
N ASP A 60 16.47 -7.05 16.97
CA ASP A 60 16.04 -6.18 15.87
C ASP A 60 16.78 -6.49 14.57
N VAL A 61 18.08 -6.82 14.62
CA VAL A 61 18.84 -7.26 13.44
C VAL A 61 18.29 -8.57 12.89
N MET A 62 18.06 -9.58 13.75
CA MET A 62 17.50 -10.86 13.32
C MET A 62 16.09 -10.68 12.74
N SER A 63 15.23 -9.91 13.40
CA SER A 63 13.89 -9.57 12.90
C SER A 63 13.95 -8.85 11.56
N GLY A 64 14.84 -7.86 11.43
CA GLY A 64 15.04 -7.10 10.19
C GLY A 64 15.51 -7.97 9.02
N VAL A 65 16.44 -8.90 9.26
CA VAL A 65 16.88 -9.87 8.25
C VAL A 65 15.73 -10.78 7.81
N ILE A 66 14.96 -11.32 8.75
CA ILE A 66 13.80 -12.18 8.44
C ILE A 66 12.75 -11.41 7.62
N VAL A 67 12.37 -10.21 8.09
CA VAL A 67 11.40 -9.35 7.39
C VAL A 67 11.93 -8.98 5.99
N GLY A 68 13.21 -8.65 5.87
CA GLY A 68 13.84 -8.33 4.58
C GLY A 68 13.80 -9.49 3.59
N VAL A 69 14.16 -10.70 4.04
CA VAL A 69 14.11 -11.91 3.21
C VAL A 69 12.69 -12.21 2.72
N LEU A 70 11.68 -12.00 3.56
CA LEU A 70 10.28 -12.17 3.17
C LEU A 70 9.80 -11.07 2.20
N LEU A 71 10.31 -9.85 2.37
CA LEU A 71 9.85 -8.69 1.62
C LEU A 71 10.28 -8.71 0.14
N VAL A 72 11.45 -9.28 -0.17
CA VAL A 72 11.99 -9.36 -1.55
C VAL A 72 11.02 -10.09 -2.51
N PRO A 73 10.68 -11.37 -2.29
CA PRO A 73 9.75 -12.09 -3.18
C PRO A 73 8.34 -11.48 -3.15
N GLN A 74 7.89 -11.00 -2.00
CA GLN A 74 6.59 -10.35 -1.85
C GLN A 74 6.48 -9.08 -2.73
N SER A 75 7.51 -8.24 -2.75
CA SER A 75 7.54 -6.99 -3.53
C SER A 75 7.55 -7.25 -5.03
N ILE A 76 8.26 -8.30 -5.47
CA ILE A 76 8.29 -8.74 -6.87
C ILE A 76 6.89 -9.22 -7.29
N ALA A 77 6.24 -10.06 -6.47
CA ALA A 77 4.90 -10.56 -6.80
C ALA A 77 3.85 -9.43 -6.86
N TYR A 78 3.94 -8.45 -5.95
CA TYR A 78 2.97 -7.36 -5.87
C TYR A 78 3.15 -6.26 -6.93
N SER A 79 4.37 -6.02 -7.39
CA SER A 79 4.60 -5.12 -8.55
C SER A 79 4.03 -5.69 -9.84
N LEU A 80 4.17 -7.01 -10.06
CA LEU A 80 3.51 -7.70 -11.17
C LEU A 80 1.96 -7.62 -11.07
N LEU A 81 1.41 -7.67 -9.85
CA LEU A 81 -0.03 -7.42 -9.62
C LEU A 81 -0.46 -5.99 -10.00
N ALA A 82 0.42 -5.00 -9.87
CA ALA A 82 0.17 -3.63 -10.29
C ALA A 82 0.38 -3.41 -11.80
N GLY A 83 0.83 -4.42 -12.56
CA GLY A 83 1.16 -4.27 -13.99
C GLY A 83 2.47 -3.51 -14.23
N LEU A 84 3.33 -3.46 -13.22
CA LEU A 84 4.60 -2.73 -13.23
C LEU A 84 5.78 -3.72 -13.21
N GLU A 85 6.94 -3.29 -13.69
CA GLU A 85 8.14 -4.13 -13.63
C GLU A 85 8.57 -4.43 -12.18
N PRO A 86 9.16 -5.61 -11.92
CA PRO A 86 9.57 -6.03 -10.57
C PRO A 86 10.48 -5.07 -9.82
N ILE A 87 11.33 -4.33 -10.53
CA ILE A 87 12.32 -3.43 -9.95
C ILE A 87 11.66 -2.29 -9.13
N TYR A 88 10.50 -1.80 -9.59
CA TYR A 88 9.79 -0.72 -8.91
C TYR A 88 9.12 -1.18 -7.62
N GLY A 89 8.77 -2.47 -7.52
CA GLY A 89 8.35 -3.08 -6.26
C GLY A 89 9.47 -3.06 -5.22
N LEU A 90 10.69 -3.42 -5.63
CA LEU A 90 11.83 -3.38 -4.72
C LEU A 90 12.17 -1.96 -4.25
N TYR A 91 12.14 -0.98 -5.16
CA TYR A 91 12.35 0.43 -4.79
C TYR A 91 11.31 0.92 -3.79
N THR A 92 10.03 0.67 -4.06
CA THR A 92 8.93 1.13 -3.20
C THR A 92 9.05 0.54 -1.79
N SER A 93 9.31 -0.75 -1.67
CA SER A 93 9.49 -1.41 -0.37
C SER A 93 10.70 -0.89 0.39
N PHE A 94 11.84 -0.70 -0.27
CA PHE A 94 13.06 -0.19 0.35
C PHE A 94 12.89 1.23 0.90
N PHE A 95 12.43 2.16 0.05
CA PHE A 95 12.27 3.56 0.46
C PHE A 95 11.14 3.75 1.48
N SER A 96 10.03 2.99 1.36
CA SER A 96 8.93 3.02 2.34
C SER A 96 9.40 2.67 3.75
N CYS A 97 10.23 1.64 3.92
CA CYS A 97 10.75 1.25 5.23
C CYS A 97 11.63 2.34 5.86
N ILE A 98 12.48 3.00 5.07
CA ILE A 98 13.34 4.09 5.56
C ILE A 98 12.50 5.31 5.96
N ILE A 99 11.54 5.70 5.12
CA ILE A 99 10.65 6.84 5.41
C ILE A 99 9.82 6.56 6.67
N TYR A 100 9.26 5.35 6.80
CA TYR A 100 8.49 4.97 7.98
C TYR A 100 9.36 4.91 9.25
N CYS A 101 10.63 4.55 9.17
CA CYS A 101 11.54 4.57 10.33
C CYS A 101 11.70 5.98 10.92
N ILE A 102 11.74 7.01 10.06
CA ILE A 102 11.95 8.41 10.47
C ILE A 102 10.65 9.03 11.03
N PHE A 103 9.53 8.81 10.35
CA PHE A 103 8.24 9.46 10.67
C PHE A 103 7.26 8.58 11.45
N GLY A 104 7.55 7.29 11.58
CA GLY A 104 6.66 6.31 12.19
C GLY A 104 6.56 6.47 13.71
N THR A 105 5.34 6.36 14.22
CA THR A 105 5.04 6.45 15.65
C THR A 105 5.13 5.09 16.37
N SER A 106 5.02 3.98 15.63
CA SER A 106 5.10 2.61 16.16
C SER A 106 6.41 1.93 15.77
N ARG A 107 7.06 1.28 16.75
CA ARG A 107 8.38 0.64 16.58
C ARG A 107 8.32 -0.77 16.00
N HIS A 108 7.19 -1.45 16.14
CA HIS A 108 7.05 -2.86 15.72
C HIS A 108 6.36 -3.02 14.37
N ILE A 109 5.81 -1.93 13.81
CA ILE A 109 5.15 -1.95 12.51
C ILE A 109 6.19 -1.63 11.45
N SER A 110 6.21 -2.43 10.39
CA SER A 110 6.94 -2.10 9.16
C SER A 110 5.93 -1.85 8.05
N VAL A 111 6.02 -0.71 7.39
CA VAL A 111 5.14 -0.34 6.27
C VAL A 111 5.83 -0.63 4.95
N SER A 112 5.16 -1.40 4.11
CA SER A 112 5.62 -1.80 2.79
C SER A 112 4.44 -2.05 1.86
N ILE A 113 4.70 -2.62 0.69
CA ILE A 113 3.69 -2.87 -0.34
C ILE A 113 2.60 -3.84 0.16
N PHE A 114 1.35 -3.50 -0.11
CA PHE A 114 0.18 -4.33 0.17
C PHE A 114 -0.53 -4.76 -1.12
N GLY A 115 -0.90 -6.05 -1.20
CA GLY A 115 -1.45 -6.64 -2.44
C GLY A 115 -2.73 -5.97 -2.94
N VAL A 116 -3.62 -5.55 -2.03
CA VAL A 116 -4.88 -4.88 -2.41
C VAL A 116 -4.61 -3.51 -3.03
N VAL A 117 -3.67 -2.75 -2.47
CA VAL A 117 -3.29 -1.44 -3.03
C VAL A 117 -2.67 -1.62 -4.42
N CYS A 118 -1.87 -2.67 -4.62
CA CYS A 118 -1.30 -2.99 -5.93
C CYS A 118 -2.36 -3.32 -6.97
N LEU A 119 -3.39 -4.09 -6.59
CA LEU A 119 -4.51 -4.35 -7.48
C LEU A 119 -5.26 -3.06 -7.85
N MET A 120 -5.51 -2.18 -6.88
CA MET A 120 -6.22 -0.92 -7.14
C MET A 120 -5.42 -0.01 -8.07
N VAL A 121 -4.10 0.07 -7.88
CA VAL A 121 -3.20 0.80 -8.81
C VAL A 121 -3.20 0.13 -10.18
N GLY A 122 -3.06 -1.19 -10.25
CA GLY A 122 -3.06 -1.95 -11.50
C GLY A 122 -4.32 -1.75 -12.33
N GLN A 123 -5.50 -1.75 -11.71
CA GLN A 123 -6.77 -1.49 -12.41
C GLN A 123 -6.82 -0.11 -13.07
N VAL A 124 -6.22 0.91 -12.44
CA VAL A 124 -6.18 2.26 -13.03
C VAL A 124 -5.09 2.36 -14.09
N VAL A 125 -3.92 1.77 -13.85
CA VAL A 125 -2.84 1.70 -14.83
C VAL A 125 -3.32 0.99 -16.11
N ASP A 126 -3.92 -0.19 -15.98
CA ASP A 126 -4.47 -0.95 -17.11
C ASP A 126 -5.50 -0.10 -17.88
N ARG A 127 -6.43 0.56 -17.18
CA ARG A 127 -7.44 1.45 -17.78
C ARG A 127 -6.83 2.64 -18.53
N GLU A 128 -5.82 3.30 -17.97
CA GLU A 128 -5.21 4.47 -18.61
C GLU A 128 -4.28 4.06 -19.77
N VAL A 129 -3.64 2.89 -19.68
CA VAL A 129 -2.83 2.32 -20.78
C VAL A 129 -3.73 1.95 -21.96
N GLU A 130 -4.88 1.32 -21.71
CA GLU A 130 -5.89 1.02 -22.73
C GLU A 130 -6.41 2.31 -23.39
N ARG A 131 -6.71 3.35 -22.59
CA ARG A 131 -7.15 4.66 -23.09
C ARG A 131 -6.11 5.37 -23.95
N ALA A 132 -4.83 5.19 -23.65
CA ALA A 132 -3.74 5.76 -24.42
C ALA A 132 -3.49 5.02 -25.76
N GLY A 133 -4.18 3.90 -26.02
CA GLY A 133 -4.14 3.21 -27.31
C GLY A 133 -2.91 2.32 -27.52
N PHE A 134 -2.18 1.98 -26.46
CA PHE A 134 -1.00 1.10 -26.54
C PHE A 134 -1.31 -0.35 -26.99
N GLU A 135 -2.58 -0.73 -27.17
CA GLU A 135 -2.97 -2.05 -27.70
C GLU A 135 -3.04 -2.12 -29.23
N LEU A 136 -2.73 -1.04 -29.97
CA LEU A 136 -2.91 -0.98 -31.43
C LEU A 136 -1.67 -1.24 -32.29
N GLU A 137 -0.54 -1.67 -31.73
CA GLU A 137 0.54 -2.26 -32.53
C GLU A 137 0.76 -3.74 -32.16
N PRO A 138 0.59 -4.67 -33.11
CA PRO A 138 1.20 -5.98 -32.96
C PRO A 138 2.69 -5.74 -32.83
N ALA A 139 3.27 -6.16 -31.70
CA ALA A 139 4.70 -6.26 -31.53
C ALA A 139 5.30 -6.88 -32.80
N ALA A 140 6.21 -6.13 -33.43
CA ALA A 140 6.92 -6.54 -34.62
C ALA A 140 7.33 -8.01 -34.49
N ALA A 141 6.93 -8.81 -35.48
CA ALA A 141 7.39 -10.18 -35.60
C ALA A 141 8.92 -10.22 -35.47
N PRO A 142 9.51 -11.17 -34.71
CA PRO A 142 10.95 -11.34 -34.68
C PRO A 142 11.37 -12.00 -36.01
N GLY A 143 11.59 -11.17 -37.02
CA GLY A 143 11.97 -11.60 -38.37
C GLY A 143 11.45 -10.66 -39.45
N GLY A 144 12.15 -9.55 -39.66
CA GLY A 144 11.82 -8.60 -40.72
C GLY A 144 12.89 -7.53 -40.88
N ASP A 145 13.91 -7.83 -41.67
CA ASP A 145 14.73 -6.81 -42.32
C ASP A 145 13.84 -5.96 -43.25
N GLY A 146 14.02 -4.64 -43.22
CA GLY A 146 13.66 -3.77 -44.36
C GLY A 146 12.71 -2.61 -44.07
N ASN A 147 13.30 -1.42 -43.91
CA ASN A 147 12.78 -0.11 -44.32
C ASN A 147 11.40 0.35 -43.81
N VAL A 148 11.40 1.05 -42.68
CA VAL A 148 10.29 1.93 -42.29
C VAL A 148 10.41 3.27 -43.05
N THR A 149 9.76 3.36 -44.20
CA THR A 149 9.33 4.64 -44.78
C THR A 149 7.82 4.78 -44.59
N GLY A 150 7.43 5.09 -43.36
CA GLY A 150 6.06 5.48 -43.01
C GLY A 150 6.01 6.98 -42.73
N ASN A 151 5.63 7.77 -43.74
CA ASN A 151 5.41 9.20 -43.62
C ASN A 151 4.05 9.45 -42.96
N GLY A 152 3.93 9.13 -41.67
CA GLY A 152 2.77 9.37 -40.83
C GLY A 152 3.17 10.20 -39.62
N THR A 153 2.68 11.44 -39.54
CA THR A 153 2.87 12.37 -38.42
C THR A 153 2.02 11.98 -37.21
N ALA A 154 2.13 10.74 -36.75
CA ALA A 154 1.78 10.40 -35.38
C ALA A 154 3.06 10.60 -34.57
N PRO A 155 3.09 11.45 -33.54
CA PRO A 155 4.25 11.54 -32.67
C PRO A 155 4.46 10.14 -32.07
N ALA A 156 5.58 9.50 -32.41
CA ALA A 156 6.01 8.31 -31.68
C ALA A 156 5.93 8.62 -30.18
N PRO A 157 5.27 7.79 -29.36
CA PRO A 157 5.08 8.12 -27.97
C PRO A 157 6.44 8.38 -27.34
N LEU A 158 6.57 9.49 -26.60
CA LEU A 158 7.81 9.93 -25.94
C LEU A 158 8.36 8.90 -24.92
N CYS A 159 7.64 7.78 -24.71
CA CYS A 159 7.69 6.88 -23.56
C CYS A 159 6.98 5.56 -23.94
N ASP A 160 7.66 4.42 -23.76
CA ASP A 160 7.13 3.06 -24.00
C ASP A 160 5.99 2.71 -23.00
N LYS A 161 5.23 1.62 -23.26
CA LYS A 161 4.14 1.14 -22.39
C LYS A 161 4.57 1.04 -20.92
N GLY A 162 5.75 0.52 -20.65
CA GLY A 162 6.30 0.42 -19.28
C GLY A 162 6.51 1.79 -18.64
N CYS A 163 7.14 2.71 -19.37
CA CYS A 163 7.38 4.08 -18.93
C CYS A 163 6.05 4.83 -18.65
N TYR A 164 5.04 4.66 -19.51
CA TYR A 164 3.74 5.29 -19.34
C TYR A 164 2.99 4.72 -18.14
N ALA A 165 3.01 3.40 -17.96
CA ALA A 165 2.45 2.72 -16.79
C ALA A 165 3.06 3.23 -15.48
N MET A 166 4.39 3.43 -15.45
CA MET A 166 5.07 4.02 -14.29
C MET A 166 4.67 5.48 -14.05
N ALA A 167 4.53 6.29 -15.11
CA ALA A 167 4.10 7.67 -14.98
C ALA A 167 2.69 7.75 -14.37
N VAL A 168 1.75 6.93 -14.85
CA VAL A 168 0.39 6.84 -14.29
C VAL A 168 0.44 6.43 -12.82
N ALA A 169 1.17 5.35 -12.49
CA ALA A 169 1.30 4.90 -11.10
C ALA A 169 1.91 5.99 -10.20
N ALA A 170 2.98 6.66 -10.65
CA ALA A 170 3.63 7.72 -9.89
C ALA A 170 2.70 8.92 -9.63
N THR A 171 1.92 9.34 -10.63
CA THR A 171 0.95 10.43 -10.44
C THR A 171 -0.15 10.05 -9.47
N MET A 172 -0.66 8.82 -9.51
CA MET A 172 -1.62 8.31 -8.54
C MET A 172 -1.07 8.28 -7.12
N THR A 173 0.16 7.78 -6.94
CA THR A 173 0.83 7.74 -5.63
C THR A 173 1.06 9.15 -5.10
N PHE A 174 1.47 10.09 -5.95
CA PHE A 174 1.66 11.48 -5.56
C PHE A 174 0.34 12.13 -5.10
N ILE A 175 -0.73 11.97 -5.89
CA ILE A 175 -2.06 12.47 -5.53
C ILE A 175 -2.56 11.82 -4.23
N SER A 176 -2.37 10.51 -4.06
CA SER A 176 -2.70 9.81 -2.81
C SER A 176 -1.94 10.39 -1.62
N GLY A 177 -0.65 10.68 -1.77
CA GLY A 177 0.16 11.34 -0.75
C GLY A 177 -0.35 12.74 -0.38
N VAL A 178 -0.72 13.55 -1.37
CA VAL A 178 -1.34 14.87 -1.12
C VAL A 178 -2.65 14.72 -0.34
N TYR A 179 -3.49 13.76 -0.71
CA TYR A 179 -4.73 13.48 0.02
C TYR A 179 -4.47 12.98 1.45
N GLN A 180 -3.46 12.14 1.67
CA GLN A 180 -3.08 11.68 3.02
C GLN A 180 -2.59 12.84 3.90
N VAL A 181 -1.78 13.74 3.34
CA VAL A 181 -1.33 14.96 4.05
C VAL A 181 -2.52 15.87 4.36
N ALA A 182 -3.40 16.11 3.38
CA ALA A 182 -4.61 16.91 3.60
C ALA A 182 -5.51 16.31 4.68
N MET A 183 -5.78 15.00 4.64
CA MET A 183 -6.55 14.30 5.68
C MET A 183 -5.88 14.35 7.05
N GLY A 184 -4.55 14.30 7.11
CA GLY A 184 -3.77 14.48 8.33
C GLY A 184 -3.90 15.89 8.91
N LEU A 185 -3.85 16.93 8.06
CA LEU A 185 -4.05 18.33 8.47
C LEU A 185 -5.45 18.60 8.99
N PHE A 186 -6.48 18.02 8.35
CA PHE A 186 -7.86 18.08 8.82
C PHE A 186 -8.15 17.12 9.98
N GLN A 187 -7.15 16.38 10.46
CA GLN A 187 -7.26 15.39 11.54
C GLN A 187 -8.40 14.39 11.36
N VAL A 188 -8.68 14.01 10.12
CA VAL A 188 -9.74 13.05 9.76
C VAL A 188 -9.40 11.63 10.26
N GLY A 189 -8.19 11.42 10.79
CA GLY A 189 -7.80 10.18 11.48
C GLY A 189 -8.73 9.78 12.63
N PHE A 190 -9.51 10.69 13.21
CA PHE A 190 -10.57 10.31 14.15
C PHE A 190 -11.66 9.43 13.51
N VAL A 191 -11.92 9.60 12.22
CA VAL A 191 -12.92 8.81 11.48
C VAL A 191 -12.52 7.34 11.35
N SER A 192 -11.21 7.04 11.29
CA SER A 192 -10.76 5.64 11.26
C SER A 192 -11.07 4.88 12.55
N VAL A 193 -11.24 5.59 13.68
CA VAL A 193 -11.65 4.99 14.97
C VAL A 193 -13.12 4.55 14.96
N TYR A 194 -13.95 5.12 14.07
CA TYR A 194 -15.35 4.74 13.93
C TYR A 194 -15.60 3.61 12.94
N LEU A 195 -14.58 3.19 12.20
CA LEU A 195 -14.70 2.04 11.31
C LEU A 195 -14.82 0.78 12.16
N SER A 196 -15.94 0.06 12.03
CA SER A 196 -16.16 -1.15 12.82
C SER A 196 -15.20 -2.26 12.40
N ASP A 197 -14.75 -3.06 13.36
CA ASP A 197 -13.92 -4.24 13.09
C ASP A 197 -14.59 -5.20 12.10
N SER A 198 -15.93 -5.31 12.16
CA SER A 198 -16.72 -6.10 11.21
C SER A 198 -16.61 -5.59 9.78
N LEU A 199 -16.60 -4.26 9.57
CA LEU A 199 -16.44 -3.66 8.24
C LEU A 199 -15.03 -3.88 7.72
N LEU A 200 -14.01 -3.67 8.56
CA LEU A 200 -12.61 -3.89 8.18
C LEU A 200 -12.35 -5.37 7.84
N SER A 201 -12.83 -6.29 8.67
CA SER A 201 -12.71 -7.73 8.44
C SER A 201 -13.41 -8.18 7.15
N GLY A 202 -14.62 -7.67 6.89
CA GLY A 202 -15.35 -7.91 5.64
C GLY A 202 -14.61 -7.40 4.40
N PHE A 203 -14.08 -6.17 4.47
CA PHE A 203 -13.28 -5.59 3.40
C PHE A 203 -12.00 -6.39 3.13
N VAL A 204 -11.24 -6.73 4.18
CA VAL A 204 -9.99 -7.51 4.04
C VAL A 204 -10.27 -8.90 3.48
N THR A 205 -11.37 -9.56 3.89
CA THR A 205 -11.77 -10.87 3.35
C THR A 205 -12.12 -10.79 1.86
N GLY A 206 -12.94 -9.80 1.45
CA GLY A 206 -13.28 -9.61 0.04
C GLY A 206 -12.07 -9.23 -0.82
N ALA A 207 -11.19 -8.39 -0.28
CA ALA A 207 -9.96 -8.01 -0.96
C ALA A 207 -8.98 -9.20 -1.09
N SER A 208 -8.92 -10.08 -0.09
CA SER A 208 -8.13 -11.32 -0.14
C SER A 208 -8.62 -12.27 -1.24
N ILE A 209 -9.93 -12.44 -1.41
CA ILE A 209 -10.50 -13.23 -2.51
C ILE A 209 -10.15 -12.62 -3.87
N THR A 210 -10.15 -11.29 -3.96
CA THR A 210 -9.79 -10.56 -5.19
C THR A 210 -8.32 -10.74 -5.54
N VAL A 211 -7.43 -10.65 -4.54
CA VAL A 211 -5.99 -10.93 -4.69
C VAL A 211 -5.79 -12.39 -5.12
N LEU A 212 -6.42 -13.35 -4.44
CA LEU A 212 -6.32 -14.76 -4.80
C LEU A 212 -6.75 -15.00 -6.25
N THR A 213 -7.90 -14.47 -6.65
CA THR A 213 -8.41 -14.59 -8.04
C THR A 213 -7.40 -14.04 -9.06
N SER A 214 -6.76 -12.91 -8.74
CA SER A 214 -5.74 -12.30 -9.60
C SER A 214 -4.43 -13.08 -9.66
N GLN A 215 -4.13 -13.90 -8.64
CA GLN A 215 -2.94 -14.73 -8.58
C GLN A 215 -3.11 -16.11 -9.24
N VAL A 216 -4.35 -16.64 -9.31
CA VAL A 216 -4.64 -17.94 -9.94
C VAL A 216 -4.16 -18.00 -11.39
N LYS A 217 -4.23 -16.89 -12.14
CA LYS A 217 -3.74 -16.86 -13.54
C LYS A 217 -2.23 -17.13 -13.64
N TYR A 218 -1.43 -16.61 -12.71
CA TYR A 218 0.02 -16.87 -12.67
C TYR A 218 0.31 -18.29 -12.21
N LEU A 219 -0.52 -18.83 -11.31
CA LEU A 219 -0.42 -20.22 -10.84
C LEU A 219 -0.65 -21.24 -11.95
N LEU A 220 -1.56 -20.92 -12.88
CA LEU A 220 -1.91 -21.76 -14.03
C LEU A 220 -1.06 -21.44 -15.28
N GLY A 221 -0.20 -20.41 -15.22
CA GLY A 221 0.56 -19.94 -16.39
C GLY A 221 -0.33 -19.52 -17.56
N LEU A 222 -1.45 -18.85 -17.27
CA LEU A 222 -2.40 -18.38 -18.28
C LEU A 222 -2.24 -16.88 -18.53
N ASP A 223 -1.95 -16.51 -19.77
CA ASP A 223 -1.96 -15.11 -20.22
C ASP A 223 -3.40 -14.67 -20.53
N ILE A 224 -4.07 -14.13 -19.52
CA ILE A 224 -5.43 -13.60 -19.65
C ILE A 224 -5.39 -12.09 -19.35
N PRO A 225 -5.91 -11.23 -20.25
CA PRO A 225 -6.03 -9.80 -19.98
C PRO A 225 -6.90 -9.57 -18.74
N ARG A 226 -6.52 -8.59 -17.92
CA ARG A 226 -7.29 -8.28 -16.71
C ARG A 226 -8.64 -7.70 -17.11
N SER A 227 -9.72 -8.34 -16.69
CA SER A 227 -11.07 -7.80 -16.90
C SER A 227 -11.33 -6.67 -15.90
N GLY A 228 -11.59 -5.46 -16.39
CA GLY A 228 -12.01 -4.32 -15.58
C GLY A 228 -13.55 -4.27 -15.41
N GLY A 229 -14.01 -3.53 -14.39
CA GLY A 229 -15.44 -3.20 -14.23
C GLY A 229 -16.19 -3.98 -13.15
N VAL A 230 -17.48 -3.69 -13.01
CA VAL A 230 -18.37 -4.32 -12.02
C VAL A 230 -18.63 -5.77 -12.43
N GLY A 231 -18.29 -6.72 -11.56
CA GLY A 231 -18.35 -8.15 -11.89
C GLY A 231 -17.06 -8.71 -12.53
N SER A 232 -15.95 -7.95 -12.50
CA SER A 232 -14.63 -8.40 -12.98
C SER A 232 -14.19 -9.75 -12.39
N LEU A 233 -14.51 -10.03 -11.13
CA LEU A 233 -14.16 -11.31 -10.49
C LEU A 233 -14.84 -12.50 -11.17
N ILE A 234 -16.15 -12.41 -11.40
CA ILE A 234 -16.93 -13.50 -11.99
C ILE A 234 -16.48 -13.72 -13.44
N THR A 235 -16.30 -12.64 -14.19
CA THR A 235 -15.81 -12.70 -15.58
C THR A 235 -14.40 -13.29 -15.66
N THR A 236 -13.51 -12.93 -14.73
CA THR A 236 -12.16 -13.52 -14.64
C THR A 236 -12.22 -15.02 -14.38
N TRP A 237 -13.07 -15.48 -13.44
CA TRP A 237 -13.24 -16.92 -13.19
C TRP A 237 -13.81 -17.68 -14.39
N ILE A 238 -14.83 -17.12 -15.07
CA ILE A 238 -15.38 -17.71 -16.30
C ILE A 238 -14.30 -17.83 -17.38
N ASN A 239 -13.48 -16.80 -17.55
CA ASN A 239 -12.38 -16.80 -18.52
C ASN A 239 -11.29 -17.82 -18.17
N ILE A 240 -10.95 -17.97 -16.89
CA ILE A 240 -10.00 -18.99 -16.41
C ILE A 240 -10.54 -20.40 -16.72
N PHE A 241 -11.79 -20.70 -16.36
CA PHE A 241 -12.37 -22.02 -16.63
C PHE A 241 -12.49 -22.33 -18.12
N ARG A 242 -12.76 -21.32 -18.96
CA ARG A 242 -12.81 -21.50 -20.42
C ARG A 242 -11.43 -21.78 -21.01
N ASN A 243 -10.38 -21.17 -20.48
CA ASN A 243 -9.01 -21.28 -20.99
C ASN A 243 -8.17 -22.34 -20.26
N ILE A 244 -8.75 -23.12 -19.35
CA ILE A 244 -8.01 -24.07 -18.50
C ILE A 244 -7.23 -25.13 -19.29
N HIS A 245 -7.64 -25.42 -20.53
CA HIS A 245 -6.92 -26.36 -21.38
C HIS A 245 -5.59 -25.81 -21.92
N ARG A 246 -5.38 -24.49 -21.91
CA ARG A 246 -4.15 -23.83 -22.37
C ARG A 246 -3.12 -23.60 -21.24
N THR A 247 -3.35 -24.19 -20.08
CA THR A 247 -2.49 -24.08 -18.88
C THR A 247 -1.08 -24.57 -19.17
N ASN A 248 -0.08 -23.81 -18.72
CA ASN A 248 1.31 -24.27 -18.75
C ASN A 248 1.56 -25.29 -17.64
N VAL A 249 1.83 -26.54 -18.03
CA VAL A 249 2.03 -27.65 -17.10
C VAL A 249 3.24 -27.43 -16.19
N CYS A 250 4.30 -26.78 -16.68
CA CYS A 250 5.48 -26.48 -15.88
C CYS A 250 5.17 -25.51 -14.74
N ASP A 251 4.42 -24.44 -15.01
CA ASP A 251 4.01 -23.45 -14.00
C ASP A 251 3.04 -24.06 -12.99
N LEU A 252 2.16 -24.95 -13.45
CA LEU A 252 1.23 -25.69 -12.58
C LEU A 252 1.98 -26.62 -11.60
N ILE A 253 2.95 -27.40 -12.10
CA ILE A 253 3.73 -28.34 -11.26
C ILE A 253 4.57 -27.58 -10.25
N THR A 254 5.26 -26.52 -10.67
CA THR A 254 6.10 -25.71 -9.77
C THR A 254 5.26 -25.05 -8.68
N SER A 255 4.11 -24.48 -9.06
CA SER A 255 3.12 -23.91 -8.16
C SER A 255 2.59 -24.92 -7.13
N PHE A 256 2.22 -26.11 -7.59
CA PHE A 256 1.74 -27.19 -6.72
C PHE A 256 2.83 -27.63 -5.73
N LEU A 257 4.06 -27.82 -6.19
CA LEU A 257 5.20 -28.19 -5.35
C LEU A 257 5.50 -27.10 -4.30
N CYS A 258 5.47 -25.82 -4.71
CA CYS A 258 5.64 -24.69 -3.81
C CYS A 258 4.57 -24.68 -2.70
N PHE A 259 3.30 -24.91 -3.02
CA PHE A 259 2.26 -25.01 -1.99
C PHE A 259 2.45 -26.21 -1.08
N LEU A 260 2.83 -27.37 -1.65
CA LEU A 260 3.08 -28.59 -0.90
C LEU A 260 4.24 -28.43 0.09
N VAL A 261 5.25 -27.61 -0.23
CA VAL A 261 6.37 -27.35 0.69
C VAL A 261 6.02 -26.25 1.70
N LEU A 262 5.48 -25.11 1.25
CA LEU A 262 5.29 -23.92 2.09
C LEU A 262 4.17 -24.08 3.12
N VAL A 263 3.04 -24.68 2.76
CA VAL A 263 1.89 -24.81 3.68
C VAL A 263 2.23 -25.72 4.87
N PRO A 264 2.77 -26.94 4.67
CA PRO A 264 3.19 -27.79 5.78
C PRO A 264 4.36 -27.20 6.56
N ALA A 265 5.35 -26.56 5.90
CA ALA A 265 6.45 -25.92 6.62
C ALA A 265 5.93 -24.83 7.58
N LYS A 266 4.96 -24.02 7.12
CA LYS A 266 4.32 -23.00 7.96
C LYS A 266 3.53 -23.62 9.10
N GLU A 267 2.71 -24.63 8.82
CA GLU A 267 1.89 -25.32 9.83
C GLU A 267 2.76 -26.02 10.89
N LEU A 268 3.84 -26.68 10.45
CA LEU A 268 4.82 -27.28 11.36
C LEU A 268 5.49 -26.20 12.22
N ASN A 269 5.90 -25.08 11.63
CA ASN A 269 6.51 -23.99 12.37
C ASN A 269 5.57 -23.46 13.46
N GLU A 270 4.30 -23.19 13.15
CA GLU A 270 3.32 -22.74 14.15
C GLU A 270 3.07 -23.81 15.23
N ARG A 271 2.99 -25.09 14.84
CA ARG A 271 2.78 -26.19 15.79
C ARG A 271 3.97 -26.35 16.75
N PHE A 272 5.20 -26.26 16.26
CA PHE A 272 6.41 -26.40 17.08
C PHE A 272 6.78 -25.14 17.85
N LYS A 273 6.36 -23.95 17.39
CA LYS A 273 6.50 -22.69 18.15
C LYS A 273 5.81 -22.74 19.51
N SER A 274 4.76 -23.53 19.67
CA SER A 274 4.11 -23.74 20.98
C SER A 274 4.93 -24.59 21.96
N LYS A 275 5.97 -25.30 21.48
CA LYS A 275 6.84 -26.20 22.27
C LYS A 275 8.25 -25.64 22.51
N LEU A 276 8.58 -24.48 21.94
CA LEU A 276 9.89 -23.82 21.99
C LEU A 276 9.78 -22.57 22.86
#